data_AF-A0A432QQJ4-F1
#
_entry.id   AF-A0A432QQJ4-F1
#
_cell.length_a   1.000
_cell.length_b   1.000
_cell.length_c   1.000
_cell.angle_alpha   90.00
_cell.angle_beta   90.00
_cell.angle_gamma   90.00
#
_symmetry.space_group_name_H-M   'P 1'
#
loop_
_entity.id
_entity.type
_entity.pdbx_description
1 polymer ?
#
loop_
_entity_poly.entity_id
_entity_poly.type
_entity_poly.pdbx_seq_one_letter_code
_entity_poly.pdbx_strand_id
1 'polypeptide(L)'
;LAYVLDSILKLLHPTVPLITAELREKHGEIAPPRDLYSDVQPSQYIINATWPHLQKDSSDPELDTTMDTLQDIIRAVRTVRNETGAGCWRKATVSFSL
;
A
#
# COMPACT_ATOMS: atom_id res chain seq x y z
N LEU A 1 -0.81 0.79 7.24
CA LEU A 1 0.45 0.57 6.50
C LEU A 1 1.20 -0.67 6.98
N ALA A 2 1.60 -0.80 8.25
CA ALA A 2 2.37 -1.95 8.76
C ALA A 2 1.78 -3.33 8.38
N TYR A 3 0.48 -3.56 8.58
CA TYR A 3 -0.20 -4.81 8.19
C TYR A 3 -0.13 -5.09 6.68
N VAL A 4 -0.36 -4.06 5.86
CA VAL A 4 -0.34 -4.19 4.39
C VAL A 4 1.07 -4.51 3.91
N LEU A 5 2.08 -3.84 4.47
CA LEU A 5 3.48 -4.12 4.17
C LEU A 5 3.83 -5.57 4.56
N ASP A 6 3.47 -6.03 5.76
CA ASP A 6 3.68 -7.43 6.17
C ASP A 6 3.04 -8.41 5.18
N SER A 7 1.80 -8.15 4.77
CA SER A 7 1.09 -9.00 3.81
C SER A 7 1.82 -9.05 2.46
N ILE A 8 2.29 -7.92 1.95
CA ILE A 8 3.07 -7.85 0.71
C ILE A 8 4.39 -8.63 0.84
N LEU A 9 5.09 -8.52 1.97
CA LEU A 9 6.33 -9.27 2.20
C LEU A 9 6.09 -10.78 2.17
N LYS A 10 5.01 -11.26 2.80
CA LYS A 10 4.64 -12.70 2.77
C LYS A 10 4.35 -13.17 1.35
N LEU A 11 3.60 -12.38 0.58
CA LEU A 11 3.29 -12.67 -0.83
C LEU A 11 4.55 -12.69 -1.72
N LEU A 12 5.50 -11.80 -1.44
CA LEU A 12 6.75 -11.68 -2.19
C LEU A 12 7.83 -12.69 -1.77
N HIS A 13 7.73 -13.26 -0.56
CA HIS A 13 8.77 -14.13 0.01
C HIS A 13 9.17 -15.32 -0.89
N PRO A 14 8.25 -16.02 -1.57
CA PRO A 14 8.62 -17.12 -2.46
C PRO A 14 9.48 -16.71 -3.66
N THR A 15 9.42 -15.44 -4.10
CA THR A 15 10.17 -14.95 -5.27
C THR A 15 11.43 -14.20 -4.87
N VAL A 16 11.43 -13.52 -3.72
CA VAL A 16 12.56 -12.71 -3.23
C VAL A 16 12.84 -13.02 -1.75
N PRO A 17 13.31 -14.23 -1.40
CA PRO A 17 13.35 -14.69 -0.01
C PRO A 17 14.33 -13.92 0.88
N LEU A 18 15.49 -13.51 0.34
CA LEU A 18 16.54 -12.83 1.13
C LEU A 18 16.10 -11.41 1.54
N ILE A 19 15.65 -10.61 0.58
CA ILE A 19 15.28 -9.21 0.85
C ILE A 19 14.04 -9.14 1.73
N THR A 20 13.06 -10.03 1.49
CA THR A 20 11.82 -10.05 2.28
C THR A 20 12.04 -10.52 3.72
N ALA A 21 13.00 -11.40 3.99
CA ALA A 21 13.38 -11.80 5.35
C ALA A 21 13.97 -10.63 6.14
N GLU A 22 15.01 -10.00 5.60
CA GLU A 22 15.67 -8.83 6.22
C GLU A 22 14.70 -7.68 6.45
N LEU A 23 13.88 -7.37 5.44
CA LEU A 23 12.89 -6.30 5.55
C LEU A 23 11.82 -6.62 6.58
N ARG A 24 11.43 -7.90 6.72
CA ARG A 24 10.43 -8.31 7.71
C ARG A 24 10.95 -8.21 9.14
N GLU A 25 12.20 -8.57 9.37
CA GLU A 25 12.87 -8.43 10.66
C GLU A 25 12.93 -6.95 11.08
N LYS A 26 13.47 -6.09 10.22
CA LYS A 26 13.51 -4.63 10.47
C LYS A 26 12.13 -4.02 10.65
N HIS A 27 11.15 -4.47 9.87
CA HIS A 27 9.77 -4.03 10.06
C HIS A 27 9.23 -4.46 11.42
N GLY A 28 9.55 -5.66 11.90
CA GLY A 28 9.18 -6.18 13.22
C GLY A 28 9.74 -5.38 14.39
N GLU A 29 10.94 -4.82 14.25
CA GLU A 29 11.56 -3.92 15.25
C GLU A 29 10.76 -2.62 15.43
N ILE A 30 10.20 -2.09 14.34
CA ILE A 30 9.43 -0.83 14.34
C ILE A 30 7.96 -1.08 14.71
N ALA A 31 7.39 -2.14 14.14
CA ALA A 31 6.00 -2.51 14.29
C ALA A 31 5.90 -4.03 14.45
N PRO A 32 5.50 -4.52 15.64
CA PRO A 32 5.36 -5.94 15.88
C PRO A 32 4.48 -6.60 14.80
N PRO A 33 4.85 -7.81 14.35
CA PRO A 33 3.98 -8.60 13.50
C PRO A 33 2.56 -8.66 14.08
N ARG A 34 1.56 -8.46 13.23
CA ARG A 34 0.16 -8.44 13.62
C ARG A 34 -0.70 -8.88 12.45
N ASP A 35 -1.71 -9.68 12.72
CA ASP A 35 -2.81 -9.94 11.80
C ASP A 35 -4.01 -9.07 12.22
N LEU A 36 -4.76 -8.54 11.25
CA LEU A 36 -5.97 -7.76 11.52
C LEU A 36 -7.21 -8.65 11.66
N TYR A 37 -7.13 -9.89 11.21
CA TYR A 37 -8.28 -10.79 11.06
C TYR A 37 -8.09 -12.11 11.80
N SER A 38 -7.00 -12.26 12.55
CA SER A 38 -6.67 -13.47 13.30
C SER A 38 -5.93 -13.12 14.58
N ASP A 39 -6.29 -13.79 15.67
CA ASP A 39 -5.58 -13.68 16.96
C ASP A 39 -4.36 -14.62 17.05
N VAL A 40 -4.01 -15.28 15.94
CA VAL A 40 -2.86 -16.19 15.89
C VAL A 40 -1.57 -15.40 16.07
N GLN A 41 -0.75 -15.85 17.02
CA GLN A 41 0.56 -15.27 17.26
C GLN A 41 1.42 -15.42 15.99
N PRO A 42 1.93 -14.32 15.42
CA PRO A 42 2.71 -14.36 14.21
C PRO A 42 4.05 -15.07 14.43
N SER A 43 4.52 -15.78 13.41
CA SER A 43 5.81 -16.46 13.44
C SER A 43 6.96 -15.46 13.57
N GLN A 44 8.04 -15.88 14.22
CA GLN A 44 9.27 -15.09 14.33
C GLN A 44 9.93 -14.85 12.97
N TYR A 45 9.94 -15.87 12.11
CA TYR A 45 10.54 -15.81 10.78
C TYR A 45 9.48 -15.83 9.68
N ILE A 46 9.68 -15.05 8.62
CA ILE A 46 8.75 -14.94 7.50
C ILE A 46 8.59 -16.27 6.72
N ILE A 47 9.63 -17.10 6.70
CA ILE A 47 9.58 -18.42 6.05
C ILE A 47 8.55 -19.36 6.70
N ASN A 48 8.29 -19.17 7.99
CA ASN A 48 7.29 -19.93 8.76
C ASN A 48 5.97 -19.17 8.90
N ALA A 49 5.82 -18.02 8.23
CA ALA A 49 4.64 -17.21 8.36
C ALA A 49 3.45 -17.84 7.63
N THR A 50 2.28 -17.78 8.26
CA THR A 50 1.03 -18.16 7.62
C THR A 50 0.80 -17.31 6.38
N TRP A 51 0.43 -17.96 5.29
CA TRP A 51 0.09 -17.29 4.05
C TRP A 51 -1.10 -16.33 4.27
N PRO A 52 -1.08 -15.11 3.71
CA PRO A 52 -2.18 -14.17 3.91
C PRO A 52 -3.47 -14.69 3.27
N HIS A 53 -4.57 -14.57 4.00
CA HIS A 53 -5.90 -14.95 3.53
C HIS A 53 -6.68 -13.71 3.10
N LEU A 54 -7.35 -13.80 1.95
CA LEU A 54 -8.29 -12.77 1.52
C LEU A 54 -9.54 -12.84 2.39
N GLN A 55 -9.89 -11.71 3.00
CA GLN A 55 -11.14 -11.56 3.73
C GLN A 55 -12.25 -11.26 2.73
N LYS A 56 -13.34 -12.02 2.77
CA LYS A 56 -14.44 -11.88 1.81
C LYS A 56 -15.09 -10.49 1.82
N ASP A 57 -15.00 -9.79 2.96
CA ASP A 57 -15.64 -8.49 3.17
C ASP A 57 -14.66 -7.31 3.14
N SER A 58 -13.41 -7.51 2.68
CA SER A 58 -12.42 -6.43 2.59
C SER A 58 -12.47 -5.62 1.29
N SER A 59 -13.37 -5.93 0.37
CA SER A 59 -13.55 -5.19 -0.89
C SER A 59 -14.72 -4.22 -0.76
N ASP A 60 -14.47 -2.95 -1.08
CA ASP A 60 -15.46 -1.87 -1.04
C ASP A 60 -15.46 -1.16 -2.40
N PRO A 61 -16.42 -1.49 -3.30
CA PRO A 61 -16.49 -0.90 -4.62
C PRO A 61 -16.70 0.62 -4.64
N GLU A 62 -17.33 1.18 -3.60
CA GLU A 62 -17.56 2.63 -3.50
C GLU A 62 -16.25 3.35 -3.15
N LEU A 63 -15.46 2.77 -2.24
CA LEU A 63 -14.14 3.26 -1.91
C LEU A 63 -13.18 3.17 -3.11
N ASP A 64 -13.23 2.08 -3.87
CA ASP A 64 -12.43 1.90 -5.09
C ASP A 64 -12.75 3.00 -6.11
N THR A 65 -14.04 3.27 -6.34
CA THR A 65 -14.49 4.35 -7.25
C THR A 65 -14.02 5.73 -6.79
N THR A 66 -14.04 5.97 -5.48
CA THR A 66 -13.57 7.22 -4.87
C THR A 66 -12.06 7.40 -5.10
N MET A 67 -11.28 6.33 -4.92
CA MET A 67 -9.83 6.34 -5.14
C MET A 67 -9.47 6.53 -6.62
N ASP A 68 -10.25 5.97 -7.54
CA ASP A 68 -10.08 6.18 -8.97
C ASP A 68 -10.35 7.64 -9.36
N THR A 69 -11.44 8.23 -8.86
CA THR A 69 -11.76 9.64 -9.07
C THR A 69 -10.62 10.54 -8.56
N LEU A 70 -10.07 10.26 -7.38
CA LEU A 70 -8.93 10.99 -6.83
C LEU A 70 -7.68 10.86 -7.71
N GLN A 71 -7.38 9.65 -8.19
CA GLN A 71 -6.24 9.42 -9.09
C GLN A 71 -6.40 10.19 -10.41
N ASP A 72 -7.61 10.25 -10.95
CA ASP A 72 -7.89 10.98 -12.19
C ASP A 72 -7.75 12.49 -12.03
N ILE A 73 -8.20 13.04 -10.90
CA ILE A 73 -7.93 14.44 -10.55
C ILE A 73 -6.42 14.70 -10.48
N ILE A 74 -5.65 13.83 -9.80
CA ILE A 74 -4.19 13.97 -9.69
C ILE A 74 -3.53 13.88 -11.07
N ARG A 75 -3.97 12.96 -11.94
CA ARG A 75 -3.48 12.83 -13.30
C ARG A 75 -3.77 14.08 -14.12
N ALA A 76 -5.01 14.60 -14.07
CA ALA A 76 -5.39 15.82 -14.78
C ALA A 76 -4.52 17.01 -14.36
N VAL A 77 -4.30 17.20 -13.07
CA VAL A 77 -3.40 18.26 -12.55
C VAL A 77 -1.97 18.06 -13.05
N ARG A 78 -1.46 16.82 -13.06
CA ARG A 78 -0.10 16.53 -13.58
C ARG A 78 0.01 16.81 -15.07
N THR A 79 -1.00 16.47 -15.86
CA THR A 79 -1.04 16.75 -17.31
C THR A 79 -1.00 18.25 -17.59
N VAL A 80 -1.90 19.03 -16.99
CA VAL A 80 -1.91 20.50 -17.15
C VAL A 80 -0.58 21.12 -16.70
N ARG A 81 0.00 20.62 -15.59
CA ARG A 81 1.30 21.11 -15.11
C ARG A 81 2.44 20.82 -16.09
N ASN A 82 2.42 19.65 -16.72
CA ASN A 82 3.42 19.27 -17.73
C ASN A 82 3.26 20.12 -19.00
N GLU A 83 2.03 20.34 -19.48
CA GLU A 83 1.75 21.14 -20.69
C GLU A 83 2.12 22.62 -20.50
N THR A 84 1.86 23.17 -19.32
CA THR A 84 2.15 24.58 -19.00
C THR A 84 3.61 24.84 -18.63
N GLY A 85 4.44 23.81 -18.53
CA GLY A 85 5.84 23.93 -18.10
C GLY A 85 6.00 24.44 -16.65
N ALA A 86 4.93 24.42 -15.85
CA ALA A 86 4.98 24.89 -14.48
C ALA A 86 5.79 23.91 -13.61
N GLY A 87 6.90 24.37 -13.03
CA GLY A 87 7.78 23.54 -12.19
C GLY A 87 7.03 22.82 -11.05
N CYS A 88 7.45 21.60 -10.72
CA CYS A 88 6.72 20.68 -9.84
C CYS A 88 6.60 21.10 -8.36
N TRP A 89 7.26 22.18 -7.97
CA TRP A 89 7.31 22.71 -6.61
C TRP A 89 6.50 24.01 -6.42
N ARG A 90 5.83 24.50 -7.49
CA ARG A 90 5.00 25.71 -7.42
C ARG A 90 3.54 25.35 -7.16
N LYS A 91 2.90 26.13 -6.28
CA LYS A 91 1.46 26.03 -6.03
C LYS A 91 0.70 26.44 -7.29
N ALA A 92 -0.25 25.62 -7.73
CA ALA A 92 -1.17 25.93 -8.81
C ALA A 92 -2.59 25.86 -8.26
N THR A 93 -3.40 26.87 -8.53
CA THR A 93 -4.83 26.86 -8.16
C THR A 93 -5.59 26.28 -9.34
N VAL A 94 -6.23 25.11 -9.13
CA VAL A 94 -7.08 24.46 -10.12
C VAL A 94 -8.50 24.47 -9.58
N SER A 95 -9.40 25.13 -10.30
CA SER A 95 -10.83 25.13 -9.98
C SER A 95 -11.52 24.04 -10.79
N PHE A 96 -12.03 23.02 -10.11
CA PHE A 96 -12.89 22.00 -10.71
C PHE A 96 -14.34 22.49 -10.62
N SER A 97 -14.99 22.64 -11.76
CA SER A 97 -16.45 22.80 -11.81
C SER A 97 -17.04 21.41 -12.00
N LEU A 98 -17.73 20.92 -10.96
CA LEU A 98 -18.57 19.72 -11.03
C LEU A 98 -19.94 20.08 -11.61
#